data_AF-A0A292RMY1-F1
#
_entry.id   AF-A0A292RMY1-F1
#
_cell.length_a   1.000
_cell.length_b   1.000
_cell.length_c   1.000
_cell.angle_alpha   90.00
_cell.angle_beta   90.00
_cell.angle_gamma   90.00
#
_symmetry.space_group_name_H-M   'P 1'
#
loop_
_entity.id
_entity.type
_entity.pdbx_description
1 polymer ?
#
loop_
_entity_poly.entity_id
_entity_poly.type
_entity_poly.pdbx_seq_one_letter_code
_entity_poly.pdbx_strand_id
1 'polypeptide(L)'
;MLIISNQQNYNPLFGTKNIPRAELEMLLAKDKSSAQIARKFGVTTGTIMRKIREYGLQLPSEKHRELFYNEALPLLEQGVPCAKVRKLTGISEEYSRKWLKKNSYPSNKVLFDQHLEELYKQNYTDEQIADILYVEASTIARRRGDLGLKRKLGRPQSNIDWQEILEMLKSGKTAPQIVKEFKISAKLLAEKIKEISGVTPKKIELEYRKNFVANCLAKGDNISSIAEKLNLRREPLYKFIQKFLPEWVTSRKS
;
A
#
# COMPACT_ATOMS: atom_id res chain seq x y z
N MET A 1 -34.49 -35.57 61.06
CA MET A 1 -34.36 -34.67 59.89
C MET A 1 -33.67 -33.40 60.34
N LEU A 2 -32.40 -33.21 59.99
CA LEU A 2 -31.66 -31.97 60.26
C LEU A 2 -31.69 -31.12 59.00
N ILE A 3 -32.45 -30.03 59.02
CA ILE A 3 -32.37 -28.97 58.01
C ILE A 3 -31.21 -28.07 58.42
N ILE A 4 -30.06 -28.23 57.76
CA ILE A 4 -28.94 -27.30 57.90
C ILE A 4 -29.28 -26.08 57.02
N SER A 5 -29.71 -24.99 57.66
CA SER A 5 -29.85 -23.70 57.01
C SER A 5 -28.46 -23.15 56.68
N ASN A 6 -28.09 -23.23 55.40
CA ASN A 6 -26.86 -22.66 54.88
C ASN A 6 -27.00 -21.13 54.80
N GLN A 7 -26.83 -20.44 55.94
CA GLN A 7 -26.72 -18.99 55.97
C GLN A 7 -25.36 -18.60 55.40
N GLN A 8 -25.34 -18.27 54.12
CA GLN A 8 -24.21 -17.58 53.51
C GLN A 8 -23.97 -16.28 54.27
N ASN A 9 -22.78 -16.18 54.89
CA ASN A 9 -22.24 -15.00 55.53
C ASN A 9 -22.30 -13.77 54.61
N TYR A 10 -23.37 -12.99 54.70
CA TYR A 10 -23.38 -11.61 54.23
C TYR A 10 -22.60 -10.78 55.25
N ASN A 11 -21.39 -10.36 54.87
CA ASN A 11 -20.54 -9.50 55.69
C ASN A 11 -20.94 -8.02 55.46
N PRO A 12 -21.59 -7.33 56.42
CA PRO A 12 -22.07 -5.97 56.23
C PRO A 12 -21.08 -4.98 56.84
N LEU A 13 -19.99 -4.67 56.13
CA LEU A 13 -19.04 -3.62 56.52
C LEU A 13 -18.57 -2.81 55.31
N PHE A 14 -19.48 -2.04 54.69
CA PHE A 14 -19.11 -1.03 53.70
C PHE A 14 -19.32 0.37 54.26
N GLY A 15 -18.44 0.77 55.18
CA GLY A 15 -18.25 2.19 55.50
C GLY A 15 -17.68 2.92 54.28
N THR A 16 -17.97 4.22 54.16
CA THR A 16 -17.43 5.13 53.15
C THR A 16 -15.93 5.32 53.33
N LYS A 17 -15.12 4.31 52.95
CA LYS A 17 -13.66 4.45 52.93
C LYS A 17 -13.30 5.63 52.04
N ASN A 18 -12.55 6.57 52.61
CA ASN A 18 -12.03 7.72 51.88
C ASN A 18 -11.04 7.22 50.83
N ILE A 19 -11.32 7.48 49.56
CA ILE A 19 -10.44 7.13 48.43
C ILE A 19 -9.89 8.45 47.90
N PRO A 20 -8.64 8.81 48.21
CA PRO A 20 -8.06 10.07 47.76
C PRO A 20 -8.02 10.16 46.23
N ARG A 21 -8.40 11.32 45.67
CA ARG A 21 -8.37 11.58 44.22
C ARG A 21 -7.00 11.25 43.60
N ALA A 22 -5.92 11.74 44.22
CA ALA A 22 -4.56 11.55 43.72
C ALA A 22 -4.14 10.07 43.67
N GLU A 23 -4.55 9.27 44.67
CA GLU A 23 -4.24 7.84 44.68
C GLU A 23 -5.05 7.09 43.62
N LEU A 24 -6.32 7.45 43.43
CA LEU A 24 -7.18 6.88 42.40
C LEU A 24 -6.66 7.20 41.00
N GLU A 25 -6.27 8.44 40.75
CA GLU A 25 -5.67 8.91 39.51
C GLU A 25 -4.36 8.17 39.20
N MET A 26 -3.47 8.02 40.19
CA MET A 26 -2.23 7.24 40.03
C MET A 26 -2.52 5.76 39.68
N LEU A 27 -3.55 5.14 40.28
CA LEU A 27 -3.89 3.75 40.00
C LEU A 27 -4.51 3.57 38.61
N LEU A 28 -5.30 4.55 38.15
CA LEU A 28 -5.84 4.60 36.79
C LEU A 28 -4.75 4.81 35.75
N ALA A 29 -3.76 5.65 36.04
CA ALA A 29 -2.59 5.87 35.18
C ALA A 29 -1.72 4.60 35.03
N LYS A 30 -1.77 3.67 35.98
CA LYS A 30 -1.11 2.36 35.93
C LYS A 30 -1.97 1.27 35.26
N ASP A 31 -2.99 1.66 34.49
CA ASP A 31 -3.94 0.80 33.78
C ASP A 31 -4.58 -0.30 34.65
N LYS A 32 -4.76 -0.05 35.95
CA LYS A 32 -5.48 -0.99 36.82
C LYS A 32 -6.98 -0.95 36.52
N SER A 33 -7.59 -2.12 36.41
CA SER A 33 -9.04 -2.21 36.21
C SER A 33 -9.79 -1.75 37.46
N SER A 34 -11.01 -1.24 37.29
CA SER A 34 -11.88 -0.82 38.41
C SER A 34 -12.08 -1.94 39.43
N ALA A 35 -12.04 -3.22 39.01
CA ALA A 35 -12.08 -4.38 39.89
C ALA A 35 -10.79 -4.59 40.70
N GLN A 36 -9.62 -4.38 40.10
CA GLN A 36 -8.34 -4.40 40.83
C GLN A 36 -8.25 -3.26 41.83
N ILE A 37 -8.71 -2.07 41.46
CA ILE A 37 -8.77 -0.90 42.34
C ILE A 37 -9.75 -1.17 43.49
N ALA A 38 -10.94 -1.70 43.20
CA ALA A 38 -11.95 -2.08 44.19
C ALA A 38 -11.41 -3.08 45.22
N ARG A 39 -10.70 -4.12 44.77
CA ARG A 39 -10.01 -5.08 45.65
C ARG A 39 -8.97 -4.42 46.54
N LYS A 40 -8.16 -3.49 46.00
CA LYS A 40 -7.14 -2.76 46.77
C LYS A 40 -7.75 -1.96 47.93
N PHE A 41 -8.87 -1.29 47.68
CA PHE A 41 -9.53 -0.47 48.71
C PHE A 41 -10.52 -1.26 49.57
N GLY A 42 -10.81 -2.52 49.23
CA GLY A 42 -11.82 -3.34 49.90
C GLY A 42 -13.21 -2.74 49.78
N VAL A 43 -13.56 -2.25 48.58
CA VAL A 43 -14.86 -1.64 48.25
C VAL A 43 -15.46 -2.31 47.01
N THR A 44 -16.71 -2.00 46.69
CA THR A 44 -17.34 -2.46 45.45
C THR A 44 -16.83 -1.70 44.23
N THR A 45 -16.86 -2.33 43.06
CA THR A 45 -16.54 -1.68 41.76
C THR A 45 -17.41 -0.45 41.51
N GLY A 46 -18.70 -0.51 41.87
CA GLY A 46 -19.62 0.62 41.78
C GLY A 46 -19.17 1.83 42.61
N THR A 47 -18.59 1.60 43.79
CA THR A 47 -18.04 2.68 44.62
C THR A 47 -16.86 3.38 43.94
N ILE A 48 -15.95 2.61 43.32
CA ILE A 48 -14.85 3.17 42.53
C ILE A 48 -15.38 3.96 41.34
N MET A 49 -16.30 3.40 40.55
CA MET A 49 -16.86 4.09 39.39
C MET A 49 -17.58 5.39 39.75
N ARG A 50 -18.31 5.40 40.88
CA ARG A 50 -18.92 6.61 41.41
C ARG A 50 -17.86 7.66 41.76
N LYS A 51 -16.81 7.28 42.48
CA LYS A 51 -15.70 8.18 42.84
C LYS A 51 -14.95 8.72 41.64
N ILE A 52 -14.71 7.89 40.62
CA ILE A 52 -14.10 8.32 39.34
C ILE A 52 -14.93 9.46 38.72
N ARG A 53 -16.26 9.28 38.64
CA ARG A 53 -17.18 10.31 38.12
C ARG A 53 -17.24 11.57 39.00
N GLU A 54 -17.34 11.40 40.32
CA GLU A 54 -17.34 12.52 41.28
C GLU A 54 -16.09 13.40 41.16
N TYR A 55 -14.94 12.79 40.88
CA TYR A 55 -13.67 13.51 40.69
C TYR A 55 -13.43 13.96 39.25
N GLY A 56 -14.38 13.74 38.33
CA GLY A 56 -14.23 14.09 36.91
C GLY A 56 -13.11 13.34 36.20
N LEU A 57 -12.73 12.16 36.70
CA LEU A 57 -11.70 11.32 36.10
C LEU A 57 -12.31 10.43 35.01
N GLN A 58 -11.53 10.11 33.98
CA GLN A 58 -11.98 9.25 32.89
C GLN A 58 -12.06 7.78 33.34
N LEU A 59 -13.15 7.10 32.97
CA LEU A 59 -13.28 5.67 33.28
C LEU A 59 -12.32 4.84 32.39
N PRO A 60 -11.71 3.75 32.90
CA PRO A 60 -10.91 2.84 32.07
C PRO A 60 -11.66 2.33 30.83
N SER A 61 -12.98 2.13 30.95
CA SER A 61 -13.84 1.73 29.83
C SER A 61 -14.01 2.80 28.76
N GLU A 62 -13.96 4.08 29.14
CA GLU A 62 -14.05 5.21 28.21
C GLU A 62 -12.72 5.35 27.45
N LYS A 63 -11.59 5.32 28.16
CA LYS A 63 -10.25 5.30 27.55
C LYS A 63 -10.10 4.13 26.57
N HIS A 64 -10.53 2.93 26.94
CA HIS A 64 -10.50 1.76 26.06
C HIS A 64 -11.38 1.93 24.81
N ARG A 65 -12.53 2.60 24.96
CA ARG A 65 -13.44 2.90 23.84
C ARG A 65 -12.82 3.94 22.90
N GLU A 66 -12.26 5.01 23.44
CA GLU A 66 -11.57 6.04 22.64
C GLU A 66 -10.39 5.45 21.86
N LEU A 67 -9.56 4.64 22.51
CA LEU A 67 -8.47 3.90 21.87
C LEU A 67 -8.99 3.02 20.71
N PHE A 68 -10.12 2.35 20.93
CA PHE A 68 -10.74 1.56 19.87
C PHE A 68 -11.16 2.42 18.67
N TYR A 69 -11.90 3.51 18.89
CA TYR A 69 -12.40 4.33 17.78
C TYR A 69 -11.31 5.11 17.06
N ASN A 70 -10.32 5.61 17.80
CA ASN A 70 -9.28 6.48 17.24
C ASN A 70 -8.14 5.70 16.58
N GLU A 71 -7.82 4.51 17.08
CA GLU A 71 -6.66 3.74 16.59
C GLU A 71 -7.05 2.40 15.97
N ALA A 72 -7.87 1.59 16.66
CA ALA A 72 -8.14 0.24 16.20
C ALA A 72 -9.13 0.18 15.03
N LEU A 73 -10.19 0.98 15.06
CA LEU A 73 -11.25 0.97 14.04
C LEU A 73 -10.73 1.39 12.65
N PRO A 74 -9.94 2.47 12.49
CA PRO A 74 -9.38 2.84 11.20
C PRO A 74 -8.52 1.73 10.58
N LEU A 75 -7.72 1.04 11.39
CA LEU A 75 -6.92 -0.10 10.93
C LEU A 75 -7.81 -1.26 10.47
N LEU A 76 -8.89 -1.56 11.19
CA LEU A 76 -9.84 -2.60 10.80
C LEU A 76 -10.55 -2.25 9.49
N GLU A 77 -10.94 -0.99 9.31
CA GLU A 77 -11.58 -0.47 8.09
C GLU A 77 -10.63 -0.54 6.88
N GLN A 78 -9.33 -0.33 7.08
CA GLN A 78 -8.28 -0.58 6.09
C GLN A 78 -7.98 -2.08 5.88
N GLY A 79 -8.77 -2.98 6.45
CA GLY A 79 -8.61 -4.41 6.27
C GLY A 79 -7.45 -5.03 7.04
N VAL A 80 -6.78 -4.32 7.96
CA VAL A 80 -5.68 -4.90 8.76
C VAL A 80 -6.22 -6.05 9.63
N PRO A 81 -5.55 -7.22 9.69
CA PRO A 81 -6.03 -8.35 10.47
C PRO A 81 -6.16 -8.04 11.97
N CYS A 82 -7.23 -8.52 12.62
CA CYS A 82 -7.45 -8.30 14.06
C CYS A 82 -6.21 -8.64 14.92
N ALA A 83 -5.50 -9.72 14.59
CA ALA A 83 -4.29 -10.15 15.31
C ALA A 83 -3.18 -9.10 15.25
N LYS A 84 -3.06 -8.39 14.12
CA LYS A 84 -2.11 -7.29 13.99
C LYS A 84 -2.62 -6.04 14.69
N VAL A 85 -3.90 -5.71 14.56
CA VAL A 85 -4.51 -4.59 15.31
C VAL A 85 -4.28 -4.74 16.81
N ARG A 86 -4.45 -5.94 17.37
CA ARG A 86 -4.13 -6.23 18.78
C ARG A 86 -2.68 -5.92 19.14
N LYS A 87 -1.72 -6.27 18.28
CA LYS A 87 -0.31 -5.99 18.53
C LYS A 87 0.01 -4.50 18.48
N LEU A 88 -0.73 -3.74 17.66
CA LEU A 88 -0.52 -2.30 17.48
C LEU A 88 -1.20 -1.48 18.58
N THR A 89 -2.43 -1.81 18.95
CA THR A 89 -3.28 -0.97 19.82
C THR A 89 -3.59 -1.60 21.19
N GLY A 90 -3.26 -2.88 21.39
CA GLY A 90 -3.62 -3.62 22.61
C GLY A 90 -5.09 -4.03 22.70
N ILE A 91 -5.95 -3.63 21.75
CA ILE A 91 -7.35 -4.07 21.69
C ILE A 91 -7.42 -5.56 21.37
N SER A 92 -8.21 -6.33 22.13
CA SER A 92 -8.32 -7.77 21.89
C SER A 92 -9.04 -8.08 20.57
N GLU A 93 -8.61 -9.15 19.90
CA GLU A 93 -9.24 -9.59 18.65
C GLU A 93 -10.73 -9.93 18.84
N GLU A 94 -11.08 -10.46 20.00
CA GLU A 94 -12.46 -10.77 20.36
C GLU A 94 -13.31 -9.50 20.48
N TYR A 95 -12.78 -8.44 21.10
CA TYR A 95 -13.46 -7.16 21.18
C TYR A 95 -13.75 -6.60 19.78
N SER A 96 -12.74 -6.57 18.90
CA SER A 96 -12.90 -6.13 17.52
C SER A 96 -13.94 -6.95 16.76
N ARG A 97 -13.89 -8.28 16.83
CA ARG A 97 -14.88 -9.16 16.14
C ARG A 97 -16.30 -8.95 16.66
N LYS A 98 -16.48 -8.88 17.98
CA LYS A 98 -17.79 -8.63 18.61
C LYS A 98 -18.34 -7.27 18.22
N TRP A 99 -17.49 -6.25 18.23
CA TRP A 99 -17.87 -4.90 17.85
C TRP A 99 -18.30 -4.84 16.36
N LEU A 100 -17.52 -5.40 15.44
CA LEU A 100 -17.87 -5.45 14.01
C LEU A 100 -19.23 -6.13 13.79
N LYS A 101 -19.42 -7.31 14.41
CA LYS A 101 -20.69 -8.05 14.32
C LYS A 101 -21.87 -7.26 14.89
N LYS A 102 -21.68 -6.61 16.05
CA LYS A 102 -22.74 -5.85 16.72
C LYS A 102 -23.18 -4.62 15.93
N ASN A 103 -22.25 -3.99 15.22
CA ASN A 103 -22.51 -2.78 14.43
C ASN A 103 -22.78 -3.08 12.95
N SER A 104 -23.05 -4.34 12.60
CA SER A 104 -23.35 -4.77 11.22
C SER A 104 -22.26 -4.43 10.20
N TYR A 105 -21.00 -4.32 10.64
CA TYR A 105 -19.86 -4.18 9.74
C TYR A 105 -19.55 -5.50 9.05
N PRO A 106 -18.93 -5.47 7.86
CA PRO A 106 -18.34 -6.66 7.28
C PRO A 106 -17.34 -7.29 8.25
N SER A 107 -17.23 -8.62 8.20
CA SER A 107 -16.23 -9.31 9.01
C SER A 107 -14.81 -8.84 8.62
N ASN A 108 -13.86 -8.86 9.55
CA ASN A 108 -12.47 -8.48 9.25
C ASN A 108 -11.85 -9.27 8.08
N LYS A 109 -12.28 -10.52 7.85
CA LYS A 109 -11.89 -11.28 6.65
C LYS A 109 -12.39 -10.63 5.36
N VAL A 110 -13.64 -10.18 5.35
CA VAL A 110 -14.25 -9.52 4.19
C VAL A 110 -13.61 -8.15 3.96
N LEU A 111 -13.38 -7.36 5.01
CA LEU A 111 -12.67 -6.08 4.92
C LEU A 111 -11.25 -6.26 4.35
N PHE A 112 -10.52 -7.28 4.82
CA PHE A 112 -9.21 -7.63 4.29
C PHE A 112 -9.27 -7.93 2.79
N ASP A 113 -10.21 -8.80 2.39
CA ASP A 113 -10.34 -9.23 0.99
C ASP A 113 -10.75 -8.03 0.08
N GLN A 114 -11.66 -7.15 0.55
CA GLN A 114 -12.05 -5.92 -0.13
C GLN A 114 -10.87 -4.95 -0.33
N HIS A 115 -10.11 -4.68 0.73
CA HIS A 115 -9.00 -3.73 0.63
C HIS A 115 -7.84 -4.29 -0.21
N LEU A 116 -7.61 -5.60 -0.16
CA LEU A 116 -6.68 -6.28 -1.07
C LEU A 116 -7.09 -6.06 -2.53
N GLU A 117 -8.36 -6.24 -2.87
CA GLU A 117 -8.85 -5.97 -4.23
C GLU A 117 -8.66 -4.51 -4.65
N GLU A 118 -8.92 -3.55 -3.77
CA GLU A 118 -8.74 -2.12 -4.03
C GLU A 118 -7.27 -1.79 -4.33
N LEU A 119 -6.35 -2.23 -3.46
CA LEU A 119 -4.91 -2.04 -3.66
C LEU A 119 -4.42 -2.76 -4.93
N TYR A 120 -4.95 -3.95 -5.20
CA TYR A 120 -4.66 -4.65 -6.45
C TYR A 120 -5.15 -3.84 -7.67
N LYS A 121 -6.35 -3.26 -7.64
CA LYS A 121 -6.87 -2.40 -8.73
C LYS A 121 -6.01 -1.13 -8.92
N GLN A 122 -5.45 -0.58 -7.85
CA GLN A 122 -4.50 0.53 -7.86
C GLN A 122 -3.08 0.16 -8.32
N ASN A 123 -2.86 -1.08 -8.73
CA ASN A 123 -1.60 -1.54 -9.31
C ASN A 123 -0.45 -1.79 -8.33
N TYR A 124 -0.73 -1.94 -7.04
CA TYR A 124 0.26 -2.40 -6.06
C TYR A 124 0.66 -3.88 -6.26
N THR A 125 1.91 -4.21 -5.92
CA THR A 125 2.42 -5.60 -5.93
C THR A 125 2.06 -6.34 -4.65
N ASP A 126 2.15 -7.67 -4.66
CA ASP A 126 1.85 -8.50 -3.47
C ASP A 126 2.71 -8.07 -2.26
N GLU A 127 3.96 -7.64 -2.49
CA GLU A 127 4.87 -7.12 -1.46
C GLU A 127 4.43 -5.77 -0.90
N GLN A 128 4.06 -4.82 -1.75
CA GLN A 128 3.57 -3.50 -1.30
C GLN A 128 2.25 -3.62 -0.54
N ILE A 129 1.34 -4.48 -1.03
CA ILE A 129 0.07 -4.77 -0.35
C ILE A 129 0.34 -5.40 1.02
N ALA A 130 1.31 -6.31 1.09
CA ALA A 130 1.74 -6.93 2.35
C ALA A 130 2.23 -5.90 3.36
N ASP A 131 3.04 -4.94 2.93
CA ASP A 131 3.52 -3.85 3.79
C ASP A 131 2.36 -2.98 4.31
N ILE A 132 1.43 -2.61 3.42
CA ILE A 132 0.25 -1.77 3.77
C ILE A 132 -0.67 -2.51 4.77
N LEU A 133 -0.94 -3.78 4.52
CA LEU A 133 -1.83 -4.60 5.35
C LEU A 133 -1.13 -5.26 6.55
N TYR A 134 0.18 -5.00 6.71
CA TYR A 134 1.02 -5.55 7.76
C TYR A 134 1.00 -7.09 7.86
N VAL A 135 1.04 -7.76 6.71
CA VAL A 135 1.06 -9.22 6.58
C VAL A 135 2.19 -9.68 5.68
N GLU A 136 2.49 -10.98 5.71
CA GLU A 136 3.48 -11.56 4.80
C GLU A 136 2.98 -11.55 3.35
N ALA A 137 3.88 -11.33 2.39
CA ALA A 137 3.58 -11.40 0.95
C ALA A 137 2.98 -12.76 0.54
N SER A 138 3.37 -13.85 1.22
CA SER A 138 2.77 -15.17 1.04
C SER A 138 1.28 -15.21 1.39
N THR A 139 0.86 -14.43 2.39
CA THR A 139 -0.56 -14.28 2.75
C THR A 139 -1.33 -13.56 1.65
N ILE A 140 -0.76 -12.49 1.10
CA ILE A 140 -1.37 -11.78 -0.04
C ILE A 140 -1.46 -12.69 -1.26
N ALA A 141 -0.38 -13.38 -1.62
CA ALA A 141 -0.37 -14.28 -2.77
C ALA A 141 -1.44 -15.37 -2.69
N ARG A 142 -1.62 -15.97 -1.49
CA ARG A 142 -2.68 -16.96 -1.24
C ARG A 142 -4.07 -16.33 -1.35
N ARG A 143 -4.30 -15.21 -0.67
CA ARG A 143 -5.61 -14.52 -0.63
C ARG A 143 -6.04 -13.97 -1.98
N ARG A 144 -5.11 -13.37 -2.71
CA ARG A 144 -5.28 -12.96 -4.11
C ARG A 144 -5.71 -14.15 -4.97
N GLY A 145 -5.09 -15.32 -4.77
CA GLY A 145 -5.49 -16.57 -5.41
C GLY A 145 -6.91 -17.01 -5.07
N ASP A 146 -7.29 -16.96 -3.78
CA ASP A 146 -8.65 -17.26 -3.30
C ASP A 146 -9.70 -16.34 -3.97
N LEU A 147 -9.33 -15.10 -4.29
CA LEU A 147 -10.17 -14.11 -4.99
C LEU A 147 -10.13 -14.23 -6.51
N GLY A 148 -9.41 -15.21 -7.08
CA GLY A 148 -9.29 -15.39 -8.53
C GLY A 148 -8.46 -14.31 -9.24
N LEU A 149 -7.76 -13.47 -8.49
CA LEU A 149 -6.92 -12.40 -9.03
C LEU A 149 -5.59 -12.99 -9.50
N LYS A 150 -5.25 -12.76 -10.78
CA LYS A 150 -4.00 -13.27 -11.36
C LYS A 150 -2.79 -12.61 -10.69
N ARG A 151 -1.69 -13.37 -10.56
CA ARG A 151 -0.43 -12.80 -10.10
C ARG A 151 0.03 -11.77 -11.14
N LYS A 152 0.29 -10.55 -10.69
CA LYS A 152 1.00 -9.57 -11.52
C LYS A 152 2.45 -10.05 -11.62
N LEU A 153 2.80 -10.63 -12.77
CA LEU A 153 4.17 -11.01 -13.07
C LEU A 153 4.96 -9.73 -13.35
N GLY A 154 5.62 -9.17 -12.34
CA GLY A 154 6.51 -8.03 -12.55
C GLY A 154 6.93 -7.35 -11.26
N ARG A 155 8.23 -7.06 -11.15
CA ARG A 155 8.80 -6.06 -10.23
C ARG A 155 8.02 -4.75 -10.31
N PRO A 156 7.99 -3.94 -9.23
CA PRO A 156 7.16 -2.73 -9.14
C PRO A 156 7.25 -1.87 -10.40
N GLN A 157 6.13 -1.76 -11.11
CA GLN A 157 5.95 -0.92 -12.30
C GLN A 157 5.51 0.50 -11.94
N SER A 158 5.30 0.79 -10.66
CA SER A 158 4.60 1.98 -10.16
C SER A 158 5.36 3.30 -10.25
N ASN A 159 6.51 3.35 -10.94
CA ASN A 159 7.26 4.59 -11.13
C ASN A 159 7.79 4.77 -12.55
N ILE A 160 7.22 4.08 -13.53
CA ILE A 160 7.59 4.23 -14.94
C ILE A 160 6.48 4.99 -15.66
N ASP A 161 6.76 6.25 -15.97
CA ASP A 161 5.92 7.02 -16.87
C ASP A 161 6.13 6.54 -18.31
N TRP A 162 5.14 5.82 -18.83
CA TRP A 162 5.20 5.28 -20.18
C TRP A 162 5.02 6.34 -21.27
N GLN A 163 4.44 7.51 -20.95
CA GLN A 163 4.44 8.64 -21.86
C GLN A 163 5.82 9.27 -21.95
N GLU A 164 6.52 9.41 -20.82
CA GLU A 164 7.91 9.87 -20.81
C GLU A 164 8.79 8.97 -21.69
N ILE A 165 8.69 7.65 -21.52
CA ILE A 165 9.42 6.68 -22.37
C ILE A 165 9.07 6.84 -23.85
N LEU A 166 7.80 7.08 -24.19
CA LEU A 166 7.39 7.32 -25.56
C LEU A 166 8.03 8.58 -26.14
N GLU A 167 8.10 9.66 -25.38
CA GLU A 167 8.78 10.90 -25.79
C GLU A 167 10.30 10.73 -25.89
N MET A 168 10.91 9.90 -25.04
CA MET A 168 12.32 9.52 -25.17
C MET A 168 12.59 8.76 -26.48
N LEU A 169 11.70 7.85 -26.88
CA LEU A 169 11.80 7.17 -28.18
C LEU A 169 11.66 8.15 -29.36
N LYS A 170 10.68 9.06 -29.28
CA LYS A 170 10.45 10.07 -30.33
C LYS A 170 11.58 11.09 -30.45
N SER A 171 12.31 11.36 -29.36
CA SER A 171 13.49 12.23 -29.34
C SER A 171 14.78 11.53 -29.76
N GLY A 172 14.74 10.21 -30.02
CA GLY A 172 15.84 9.46 -30.62
C GLY A 172 16.59 8.51 -29.69
N LYS A 173 16.13 8.35 -28.44
CA LYS A 173 16.71 7.38 -27.52
C LYS A 173 16.34 5.97 -27.97
N THR A 174 17.31 5.06 -27.95
CA THR A 174 17.11 3.69 -28.46
C THR A 174 16.48 2.79 -27.40
N ALA A 175 15.67 1.81 -27.83
CA ALA A 175 15.06 0.82 -26.94
C ALA A 175 16.08 0.10 -26.04
N PRO A 176 17.29 -0.29 -26.49
CA PRO A 176 18.31 -0.85 -25.60
C PRO A 176 18.78 0.11 -24.50
N GLN A 177 18.90 1.41 -24.80
CA GLN A 177 19.26 2.42 -23.79
C GLN A 177 18.16 2.56 -22.73
N ILE A 178 16.91 2.63 -23.16
CA ILE A 178 15.73 2.72 -22.28
C ILE A 178 15.62 1.47 -21.41
N VAL A 179 15.76 0.28 -22.01
CA VAL A 179 15.77 -1.00 -21.29
C VAL A 179 16.81 -1.01 -20.16
N LYS A 180 18.01 -0.50 -20.44
CA LYS A 180 19.10 -0.42 -19.45
C LYS A 180 18.81 0.62 -18.37
N GLU A 181 18.32 1.79 -18.75
CA GLU A 181 18.06 2.92 -17.86
C GLU A 181 16.92 2.66 -16.89
N PHE A 182 15.79 2.17 -17.39
CA PHE A 182 14.59 1.88 -16.60
C PHE A 182 14.62 0.46 -16.02
N LYS A 183 15.66 -0.34 -16.32
CA LYS A 183 15.84 -1.72 -15.84
C LYS A 183 14.61 -2.61 -16.12
N ILE A 184 14.00 -2.43 -17.30
CA ILE A 184 12.82 -3.18 -17.76
C ILE A 184 13.19 -4.25 -18.78
N SER A 185 12.31 -5.22 -19.03
CA SER A 185 12.53 -6.19 -20.12
C SER A 185 12.20 -5.57 -21.49
N ALA A 186 12.95 -5.98 -22.52
CA ALA A 186 12.68 -5.54 -23.91
C ALA A 186 11.28 -5.95 -24.39
N LYS A 187 10.78 -7.09 -23.91
CA LYS A 187 9.42 -7.56 -24.19
C LYS A 187 8.37 -6.61 -23.61
N LEU A 188 8.53 -6.21 -22.35
CA LEU A 188 7.62 -5.29 -21.68
C LEU A 188 7.58 -3.92 -22.38
N LEU A 189 8.75 -3.38 -22.74
CA LEU A 189 8.84 -2.14 -23.50
C LEU A 189 8.06 -2.23 -24.82
N ALA A 190 8.23 -3.32 -25.57
CA ALA A 190 7.56 -3.50 -26.85
C ALA A 190 6.03 -3.63 -26.71
N GLU A 191 5.55 -4.36 -25.71
CA GLU A 191 4.12 -4.52 -25.43
C GLU A 191 3.47 -3.19 -25.04
N LYS A 192 4.06 -2.46 -24.08
CA LYS A 192 3.49 -1.21 -23.57
C LYS A 192 3.49 -0.08 -24.61
N ILE A 193 4.57 0.06 -25.38
CA ILE A 193 4.63 1.08 -26.44
C ILE A 193 3.62 0.77 -27.55
N LYS A 194 3.44 -0.50 -27.90
CA LYS A 194 2.43 -0.91 -28.89
C LYS A 194 1.00 -0.64 -28.39
N GLU A 195 0.74 -0.87 -27.11
CA GLU A 195 -0.55 -0.58 -26.46
C GLU A 195 -0.88 0.92 -26.52
N ILE A 196 0.08 1.80 -26.24
CA ILE A 196 -0.14 3.26 -26.15
C ILE A 196 -0.11 3.94 -27.51
N SER A 197 0.83 3.56 -28.39
CA SER A 197 1.09 4.27 -29.65
C SER A 197 0.57 3.54 -30.90
N GLY A 198 0.11 2.30 -30.76
CA GLY A 198 -0.29 1.44 -31.89
C GLY A 198 0.87 0.91 -32.74
N VAL A 199 2.12 1.33 -32.48
CA VAL A 199 3.31 0.94 -33.24
C VAL A 199 4.42 0.39 -32.34
N THR A 200 5.37 -0.34 -32.93
CA THR A 200 6.50 -0.90 -32.18
C THR A 200 7.60 0.16 -31.95
N PRO A 201 8.39 0.06 -30.86
CA PRO A 201 9.53 0.95 -30.62
C PRO A 201 10.47 1.07 -31.81
N LYS A 202 10.74 -0.07 -32.48
CA LYS A 202 11.59 -0.14 -33.68
C LYS A 202 11.06 0.72 -34.84
N LYS A 203 9.73 0.85 -34.98
CA LYS A 203 9.12 1.69 -36.02
C LYS A 203 9.25 3.17 -35.66
N ILE A 204 9.11 3.53 -34.39
CA ILE A 204 9.29 4.90 -33.90
C ILE A 204 10.75 5.35 -34.09
N GLU A 205 11.71 4.51 -33.70
CA GLU A 205 13.15 4.77 -33.90
C GLU A 205 13.51 4.92 -35.39
N LEU A 206 12.89 4.11 -36.25
CA LEU A 206 13.09 4.20 -37.69
C LEU A 206 12.58 5.54 -38.24
N GLU A 207 11.39 5.97 -37.84
CA GLU A 207 10.83 7.27 -38.26
C GLU A 207 11.67 8.44 -37.76
N TYR A 208 12.08 8.42 -36.48
CA TYR A 208 13.03 9.41 -35.96
C TYR A 208 14.30 9.48 -36.82
N ARG A 209 14.90 8.32 -37.12
CA ARG A 209 16.16 8.26 -37.89
C ARG A 209 15.99 8.77 -39.32
N LYS A 210 14.86 8.49 -39.98
CA LYS A 210 14.56 9.06 -41.30
C LYS A 210 14.53 10.58 -41.24
N ASN A 211 13.75 11.13 -40.30
CA ASN A 211 13.59 12.58 -40.13
C ASN A 211 14.90 13.27 -39.77
N PHE A 212 15.68 12.68 -38.85
CA PHE A 212 16.97 13.19 -38.44
C PHE A 212 17.96 13.27 -39.62
N VAL A 213 18.09 12.18 -40.38
CA VAL A 213 19.00 12.13 -41.53
C VAL A 213 18.54 13.10 -42.62
N ALA A 214 17.25 13.13 -42.96
CA ALA A 214 16.71 14.06 -43.95
C ALA A 214 16.99 15.53 -43.57
N ASN A 215 16.77 15.89 -42.31
CA ASN A 215 17.05 17.24 -41.80
C ASN A 215 18.53 17.60 -41.84
N CYS A 216 19.43 16.68 -41.49
CA CYS A 216 20.87 16.93 -41.57
C CYS A 216 21.33 17.11 -43.03
N LEU A 217 20.83 16.28 -43.95
CA LEU A 217 21.12 16.39 -45.37
C LEU A 217 20.61 17.70 -45.98
N ALA A 218 19.42 18.15 -45.59
CA ALA A 218 18.86 19.44 -46.02
C ALA A 218 19.69 20.64 -45.53
N LYS A 219 20.32 20.53 -44.35
CA LYS A 219 21.25 21.53 -43.81
C LYS A 219 22.64 21.49 -44.45
N GLY A 220 22.91 20.52 -45.31
CA GLY A 220 24.21 20.36 -45.98
C GLY A 220 25.24 19.56 -45.17
N ASP A 221 24.85 18.90 -44.08
CA ASP A 221 25.77 18.04 -43.33
C ASP A 221 26.30 16.91 -44.23
N ASN A 222 27.60 16.64 -44.14
CA ASN A 222 28.20 15.52 -44.86
C ASN A 222 27.91 14.17 -44.17
N ILE A 223 27.96 13.08 -44.94
CA ILE A 223 27.64 11.72 -44.47
C ILE A 223 28.49 11.33 -43.26
N SER A 224 29.77 11.74 -43.22
CA SER A 224 30.68 11.47 -42.10
C SER A 224 30.17 12.08 -40.79
N SER A 225 29.76 13.34 -40.84
CA SER A 225 29.26 14.09 -39.68
C SER A 225 27.94 13.51 -39.16
N ILE A 226 27.05 13.08 -40.07
CA ILE A 226 25.79 12.43 -39.71
C ILE A 226 26.05 11.04 -39.09
N ALA A 227 27.01 10.29 -39.64
CA ALA A 227 27.39 8.98 -39.12
C ALA A 227 27.95 9.08 -37.69
N GLU A 228 28.79 10.08 -37.41
CA GLU A 228 29.29 10.37 -36.07
C GLU A 228 28.16 10.72 -35.09
N LYS A 229 27.24 11.63 -35.48
CA LYS A 229 26.08 12.02 -34.65
C LYS A 229 25.18 10.83 -34.28
N LEU A 230 25.06 9.85 -35.17
CA LEU A 230 24.25 8.63 -34.94
C LEU A 230 25.06 7.47 -34.34
N ASN A 231 26.37 7.65 -34.12
CA ASN A 231 27.30 6.60 -33.72
C ASN A 231 27.22 5.35 -34.62
N LEU A 232 27.27 5.57 -35.93
CA LEU A 232 27.18 4.54 -36.97
C LEU A 232 28.40 4.57 -37.87
N ARG A 233 28.67 3.44 -38.52
CA ARG A 233 29.62 3.40 -39.64
C ARG A 233 29.00 4.04 -40.88
N ARG A 234 29.83 4.66 -41.72
CA ARG A 234 29.41 5.34 -42.96
C ARG A 234 28.65 4.41 -43.92
N GLU A 235 29.13 3.19 -44.07
CA GLU A 235 28.57 2.20 -44.99
C GLU A 235 27.10 1.81 -44.66
N PRO A 236 26.75 1.44 -43.42
CA PRO A 236 25.35 1.30 -42.99
C PRO A 236 24.48 2.54 -43.20
N LEU A 237 25.02 3.75 -42.98
CA LEU A 237 24.28 4.99 -43.18
C LEU A 237 24.00 5.23 -44.67
N TYR A 238 24.96 4.93 -45.54
CA TYR A 238 24.78 5.06 -46.98
C TYR A 238 23.68 4.13 -47.50
N LYS A 239 23.69 2.85 -47.10
CA LYS A 239 22.62 1.89 -47.43
C LYS A 239 21.26 2.33 -46.88
N PHE A 240 21.23 2.96 -45.71
CA PHE A 240 20.02 3.53 -45.14
C PHE A 240 19.45 4.67 -45.99
N ILE A 241 20.30 5.63 -46.39
CA ILE A 241 19.90 6.75 -47.25
C ILE A 241 19.37 6.23 -48.59
N GLN A 242 20.07 5.29 -49.24
CA GLN A 242 19.60 4.69 -50.49
C GLN A 242 18.22 4.04 -50.38
N LYS A 243 17.96 3.37 -49.26
CA LYS A 243 16.70 2.65 -49.06
C LYS A 243 15.52 3.56 -48.70
N PHE A 244 15.76 4.61 -47.91
CA PHE A 244 14.69 5.40 -47.29
C PHE A 244 14.63 6.86 -47.72
N LEU A 245 15.65 7.37 -48.40
CA LEU A 245 15.74 8.74 -48.92
C LEU A 245 16.30 8.73 -50.37
N PRO A 246 15.67 8.01 -51.31
CA PRO A 246 16.20 7.84 -52.67
C PRO A 246 16.30 9.15 -53.45
N GLU A 247 15.38 10.10 -53.20
CA GLU A 247 15.31 11.40 -53.87
C GLU A 247 16.59 12.23 -53.71
N TRP A 248 17.23 12.16 -52.54
CA TRP A 248 18.50 12.82 -52.28
C TRP A 248 19.68 12.18 -53.05
N VAL A 249 19.62 10.87 -53.30
CA VAL A 249 20.67 10.17 -54.06
C VAL A 249 20.60 10.54 -55.54
N THR A 250 19.38 10.72 -56.06
CA THR A 250 19.16 11.15 -57.46
C THR A 250 19.61 12.59 -57.70
N SER A 251 19.43 13.51 -56.75
CA SER A 251 19.80 14.93 -56.92
C SER A 251 21.31 15.21 -56.95
N ARG A 252 22.15 14.25 -56.55
CA ARG A 252 23.64 14.36 -56.59
C ARG A 252 24.30 13.64 -57.76
N LYS A 253 23.53 12.89 -58.57
CA LYS A 253 24.03 12.21 -59.77
C LYS A 253 23.83 13.03 -61.06
N SER A 254 23.11 14.14 -60.97
CA SER A 254 22.92 15.16 -62.01
C SER A 254 23.94 16.28 -61.83
#